data_AF-A0A820MEC1-F1
#
_entry.id   AF-A0A820MEC1-F1
#
_cell.length_a   1.000
_cell.length_b   1.000
_cell.length_c   1.000
_cell.angle_alpha   90.00
_cell.angle_beta   90.00
_cell.angle_gamma   90.00
#
_symmetry.space_group_name_H-M   'P 1'
#
loop_
_entity.id
_entity.type
_entity.pdbx_description
1 polymer ?
#
loop_
_entity_poly.entity_id
_entity_poly.type
_entity_poly.pdbx_seq_one_letter_code
_entity_poly.pdbx_strand_id
1 'polypeptide(L)'
;MQPVRRLRKTWEKIQLDKFQQLEQYMDVSKNFATYRLVLKVAMEEAEKHGWVTNKIVIPFTSIILQDVYYIKTHSKDHTPAGGSHSNEASIKAKNKYL
;
A
#
# COMPACT_ATOMS: atom_id res chain seq x y z
N MET A 1 -3.15 16.20 -19.49
CA MET A 1 -3.89 17.32 -18.86
C MET A 1 -4.66 16.78 -17.67
N GLN A 2 -4.51 17.34 -16.45
CA GLN A 2 -5.29 16.92 -15.28
C GLN A 2 -6.53 17.81 -15.11
N PRO A 3 -7.76 17.29 -15.33
CA PRO A 3 -8.93 18.14 -15.46
C PRO A 3 -9.26 18.95 -14.20
N VAL A 4 -9.15 18.37 -13.02
CA VAL A 4 -9.52 19.08 -11.78
C VAL A 4 -8.43 20.06 -11.36
N ARG A 5 -7.16 19.66 -11.47
CA ARG A 5 -6.00 20.45 -11.03
C ARG A 5 -5.86 21.81 -11.74
N ARG A 6 -6.41 21.96 -12.95
CA ARG A 6 -6.36 23.21 -13.72
C ARG A 6 -7.32 24.31 -13.23
N LEU A 7 -8.27 23.99 -12.35
CA LEU A 7 -9.33 24.90 -11.91
C LEU A 7 -8.84 25.96 -10.90
N ARG A 8 -7.92 26.85 -11.32
CA ARG A 8 -7.20 27.79 -10.43
C ARG A 8 -8.13 28.61 -9.53
N LYS A 9 -9.19 29.21 -10.09
CA LYS A 9 -10.18 30.01 -9.35
C LYS A 9 -10.92 29.23 -8.24
N THR A 10 -10.99 27.90 -8.35
CA THR A 10 -11.61 27.04 -7.35
C THR A 10 -10.60 26.71 -6.25
N TRP A 11 -9.37 26.34 -6.64
CA TRP A 11 -8.29 26.03 -5.71
C TRP A 11 -7.88 27.24 -4.84
N GLU A 12 -7.94 28.46 -5.37
CA GLU A 12 -7.69 29.71 -4.61
C GLU A 12 -8.69 29.95 -3.46
N LYS A 13 -9.86 29.29 -3.45
CA LYS A 13 -10.94 29.52 -2.48
C LYS A 13 -11.03 28.46 -1.38
N ILE A 14 -10.30 27.36 -1.49
CA ILE A 14 -10.40 26.23 -0.55
C ILE A 14 -9.15 26.14 0.32
N GLN A 15 -9.31 25.68 1.56
CA GLN A 15 -8.19 25.36 2.43
C GLN A 15 -7.52 24.08 1.92
N LEU A 16 -6.23 24.17 1.58
CA LEU A 16 -5.49 23.09 0.95
C LEU A 16 -4.80 22.15 1.96
N ASP A 17 -4.68 22.54 3.23
CA ASP A 17 -3.85 21.84 4.21
C ASP A 17 -4.21 20.35 4.34
N LYS A 18 -5.51 20.03 4.39
CA LYS A 18 -6.00 18.64 4.43
C LYS A 18 -5.72 17.88 3.14
N PHE A 19 -5.78 18.56 1.99
CA PHE A 19 -5.44 17.95 0.70
C PHE A 19 -3.95 17.67 0.61
N GLN A 20 -3.10 18.58 1.08
CA GLN A 20 -1.64 18.38 1.11
C GLN A 20 -1.26 17.19 1.97
N GLN A 21 -1.87 17.03 3.14
CA GLN A 21 -1.65 15.86 3.99
C GLN A 21 -2.09 14.57 3.28
N LEU A 22 -3.25 14.58 2.61
CA LEU A 22 -3.73 13.42 1.86
C LEU A 22 -2.81 13.08 0.68
N GLU A 23 -2.29 14.08 -0.03
CA GLU A 23 -1.32 13.91 -1.10
C GLU A 23 -0.01 13.30 -0.57
N GLN A 24 0.47 13.74 0.59
CA GLN A 24 1.66 13.16 1.25
C GLN A 24 1.44 11.70 1.65
N TYR A 25 0.25 11.35 2.16
CA TYR A 25 -0.08 9.96 2.46
C TYR A 25 -0.11 9.09 1.21
N MET A 26 -0.51 9.64 0.06
CA MET A 26 -0.60 8.93 -1.21
C MET A 26 0.60 9.16 -2.14
N ASP A 27 1.75 9.58 -1.60
CA ASP A 27 2.97 9.77 -2.39
C ASP A 27 3.41 8.44 -3.03
N VAL A 28 3.45 8.43 -4.37
CA VAL A 28 3.86 7.26 -5.17
C VAL A 28 5.35 6.97 -5.07
N SER A 29 6.13 7.95 -4.60
CA SER A 29 7.58 7.82 -4.42
C SER A 29 7.90 6.65 -3.49
N LYS A 30 8.90 5.85 -3.86
CA LYS A 30 9.31 4.66 -3.09
C LYS A 30 8.19 3.63 -2.88
N ASN A 31 7.35 3.41 -3.90
CA ASN A 31 6.28 2.41 -3.87
C ASN A 31 5.28 2.62 -2.71
N PHE A 32 4.74 3.83 -2.59
CA PHE A 32 3.71 4.17 -1.60
C PHE A 32 4.17 3.96 -0.14
N ALA A 33 5.44 4.26 0.17
CA ALA A 33 6.02 3.98 1.48
C ALA A 33 5.24 4.64 2.64
N THR A 34 4.85 5.91 2.49
CA THR A 34 4.06 6.64 3.49
C THR A 34 2.69 6.01 3.69
N TYR A 35 1.99 5.71 2.60
CA TYR A 35 0.69 5.02 2.63
C TYR A 35 0.78 3.70 3.40
N ARG A 36 1.78 2.86 3.06
CA ARG A 36 1.98 1.54 3.71
C ARG A 36 2.23 1.67 5.20
N LEU A 37 3.01 2.66 5.63
CA LEU A 37 3.27 2.93 7.04
C LEU A 37 1.97 3.32 7.78
N VAL A 38 1.21 4.27 7.23
CA VAL A 38 -0.04 4.73 7.84
C VAL A 38 -1.07 3.59 7.90
N LEU A 39 -1.19 2.80 6.82
CA LEU A 39 -2.07 1.63 6.78
C LEU A 39 -1.70 0.62 7.87
N LYS A 40 -0.39 0.33 8.04
CA LYS A 40 0.09 -0.58 9.09
C LYS A 40 -0.32 -0.09 10.48
N VAL A 41 -0.08 1.19 10.78
CA VAL A 41 -0.46 1.79 12.08
C VAL A 41 -1.98 1.70 12.29
N ALA A 42 -2.78 2.00 11.26
CA ALA A 42 -4.23 1.90 11.35
C ALA A 42 -4.72 0.47 11.59
N MET A 43 -4.13 -0.52 10.92
CA MET A 43 -4.43 -1.94 11.12
C MET A 43 -4.09 -2.39 12.55
N GLU A 44 -2.90 -2.03 13.05
CA GLU A 44 -2.50 -2.31 14.43
C GLU A 44 -3.43 -1.65 15.45
N GLU A 45 -3.90 -0.43 15.18
CA GLU A 45 -4.86 0.23 16.05
C GLU A 45 -6.23 -0.48 16.02
N ALA A 46 -6.72 -0.84 14.83
CA ALA A 46 -7.98 -1.57 14.70
C ALA A 46 -7.93 -2.92 15.42
N GLU A 47 -6.82 -3.65 15.31
CA GLU A 47 -6.57 -4.90 16.00
C GLU A 47 -6.56 -4.72 17.53
N LYS A 48 -5.84 -3.71 18.04
CA LYS A 48 -5.83 -3.36 19.48
C LYS A 48 -7.21 -3.07 20.04
N HIS A 49 -8.12 -2.57 19.21
CA HIS A 49 -9.50 -2.26 19.60
C HIS A 49 -10.48 -3.37 19.23
N GLY A 50 -9.99 -4.58 18.89
CA GLY A 50 -10.85 -5.74 18.62
C GLY A 50 -11.76 -5.56 17.40
N TRP A 51 -11.34 -4.78 16.40
CA TRP A 51 -12.08 -4.58 15.15
C TRP A 51 -13.54 -4.13 15.36
N VAL A 52 -13.78 -3.30 16.39
CA VAL A 52 -15.10 -2.69 16.63
C VAL A 52 -15.58 -1.96 15.37
N THR A 53 -16.88 -2.04 15.07
CA THR A 53 -17.51 -1.57 13.80
C THR A 53 -17.19 -0.14 13.38
N ASN A 54 -16.75 0.71 14.32
CA ASN A 54 -16.37 2.10 14.06
C ASN A 54 -14.88 2.28 13.72
N LYS A 55 -14.10 1.19 13.64
CA LYS A 55 -12.65 1.18 13.35
C LYS A 55 -12.32 0.23 12.19
N ILE A 56 -13.03 0.39 11.08
CA ILE A 56 -12.78 -0.37 9.85
C ILE A 56 -11.61 0.25 9.09
N VAL A 57 -10.65 -0.58 8.69
CA VAL A 57 -9.53 -0.18 7.83
C VAL A 57 -9.74 -0.77 6.46
N ILE A 58 -9.85 0.10 5.44
CA ILE A 58 -10.04 -0.32 4.04
C ILE A 58 -8.80 0.05 3.24
N PRO A 59 -8.01 -0.93 2.75
CA PRO A 59 -6.85 -0.64 1.92
C PRO A 59 -7.24 -0.28 0.48
N PHE A 60 -6.37 0.45 -0.22
CA PHE A 60 -6.47 0.65 -1.66
C PHE A 60 -6.12 -0.66 -2.36
N THR A 61 -7.15 -1.36 -2.83
CA THR A 61 -7.05 -2.67 -3.47
C THR A 61 -6.08 -2.68 -4.65
N SER A 62 -5.96 -1.57 -5.38
CA SER A 62 -5.02 -1.43 -6.49
C SER A 62 -3.56 -1.59 -6.06
N ILE A 63 -3.18 -1.07 -4.89
CA ILE A 63 -1.80 -1.19 -4.36
C ILE A 63 -1.53 -2.63 -3.94
N ILE A 64 -2.50 -3.30 -3.31
CA ILE A 64 -2.38 -4.73 -2.95
C ILE A 64 -2.28 -5.60 -4.20
N LEU A 65 -3.08 -5.33 -5.23
CA LEU A 65 -3.04 -6.09 -6.48
C LEU A 65 -1.69 -5.93 -7.18
N GLN A 66 -1.08 -4.74 -7.14
CA GLN A 66 0.29 -4.54 -7.63
C GLN A 66 1.29 -5.41 -6.88
N ASP A 67 1.16 -5.53 -5.55
CA ASP A 67 2.04 -6.39 -4.75
C ASP A 67 1.87 -7.88 -5.08
N VAL A 68 0.62 -8.36 -5.18
CA VAL A 68 0.32 -9.75 -5.54
C VAL A 68 0.87 -10.07 -6.93
N TYR A 69 0.68 -9.16 -7.89
CA TYR A 69 1.24 -9.29 -9.23
C TYR A 69 2.76 -9.32 -9.21
N TYR A 70 3.40 -8.45 -8.42
CA TYR A 70 4.85 -8.41 -8.28
C TYR A 70 5.40 -9.73 -7.72
N ILE A 71 4.80 -10.23 -6.63
CA ILE A 71 5.16 -11.53 -6.03
C ILE A 71 5.01 -12.64 -7.08
N LYS A 72 3.86 -12.72 -7.76
CA LYS A 72 3.58 -13.77 -8.76
C LYS A 72 4.55 -13.75 -9.95
N THR A 73 5.01 -12.57 -10.37
CA THR A 73 5.93 -12.46 -11.51
C THR A 73 7.40 -12.68 -11.13
N HIS A 74 7.75 -12.52 -9.86
CA HIS A 74 9.14 -12.63 -9.38
C HIS A 74 9.37 -13.88 -8.52
N SER A 75 8.31 -14.60 -8.17
CA SER A 75 8.37 -15.96 -7.65
C SER A 75 8.55 -16.94 -8.81
N LYS A 76 9.54 -17.84 -8.70
CA LYS A 76 9.65 -18.98 -9.61
C LYS A 76 8.61 -20.01 -9.18
N ASP A 77 7.53 -20.14 -9.92
CA ASP A 77 6.47 -21.12 -9.64
C ASP A 77 6.97 -22.57 -9.72
N HIS A 78 8.07 -22.80 -10.46
CA HIS A 78 8.74 -24.09 -10.54
C HIS A 78 10.26 -23.97 -10.50
N THR A 79 10.87 -24.85 -9.71
CA THR A 79 12.28 -25.18 -9.81
C THR A 79 12.50 -25.99 -11.10
N PRO A 80 13.61 -25.86 -11.85
CA PRO A 80 13.90 -26.68 -13.05
C PRO A 80 13.84 -28.20 -12.81
N ALA A 81 13.87 -28.63 -11.54
CA ALA A 81 13.78 -30.02 -11.09
C ALA A 81 12.33 -30.48 -10.73
N GLY A 82 11.28 -29.70 -11.02
CA GLY A 82 9.89 -30.12 -10.80
C GLY A 82 9.39 -30.12 -9.34
N GLY A 83 10.26 -29.78 -8.37
CA GLY A 83 9.86 -29.62 -6.98
C GLY A 83 9.07 -28.33 -6.74
N SER A 84 7.92 -28.44 -6.07
CA SER A 84 7.18 -27.29 -5.52
C SER A 84 8.06 -26.58 -4.49
N HIS A 85 8.21 -25.25 -4.58
CA HIS A 85 8.94 -24.48 -3.56
C HIS A 85 8.20 -24.54 -2.21
N SER A 86 8.64 -25.45 -1.33
CA SER A 86 8.19 -25.47 0.07
C SER A 86 8.70 -24.23 0.81
N ASN A 87 7.82 -23.68 1.66
CA ASN A 87 7.81 -22.37 2.33
C ASN A 87 9.10 -21.83 3.00
N GLU A 88 10.20 -22.56 3.05
CA GLU A 88 11.44 -22.12 3.71
C GLU A 88 12.18 -21.03 2.92
N ALA A 89 12.11 -21.03 1.59
CA ALA A 89 12.77 -20.01 0.76
C ALA A 89 12.11 -18.62 0.89
N SER A 90 10.79 -18.58 1.08
CA SER A 90 10.00 -17.35 1.23
C SER A 90 10.29 -16.62 2.55
N ILE A 91 10.69 -17.34 3.60
CA ILE A 91 11.08 -16.76 4.89
C ILE A 91 12.42 -16.00 4.77
N LYS A 92 13.37 -16.51 3.98
CA LYS A 92 14.66 -15.82 3.73
C LYS A 92 14.49 -14.53 2.91
N ALA A 93 13.53 -14.46 1.99
CA ALA A 93 13.28 -13.26 1.20
C ALA A 93 12.66 -12.12 2.04
N LYS A 94 11.80 -12.45 3.02
CA LYS A 94 11.20 -11.47 3.94
C LYS A 94 12.23 -10.74 4.83
N ASN A 95 13.32 -11.41 5.22
CA ASN A 95 14.36 -10.83 6.08
C ASN A 95 15.43 -10.02 5.34
N LYS A 96 15.38 -9.92 4.01
CA LYS A 96 16.35 -9.13 3.23
C LYS A 96 15.92 -7.67 3.00
N TYR A 97 14.64 -7.36 3.23
CA TYR A 97 14.05 -6.06 2.91
C TYR A 97 13.30 -5.42 4.09
N LEU A 98 13.54 -5.91 5.30
CA LEU A 98 13.37 -5.18 6.56
C LEU A 98 14.74 -4.67 7.00
#